data_AF-A0A2N7XZM6-F1
#
_entry.id   AF-A0A2N7XZM6-F1
#
_cell.length_a   1.000
_cell.length_b   1.000
_cell.length_c   1.000
_cell.angle_alpha   90.00
_cell.angle_beta   90.00
_cell.angle_gamma   90.00
#
_symmetry.space_group_name_H-M   'P 1'
#
loop_
_entity.id
_entity.type
_entity.pdbx_description
1 polymer ?
#
loop_
_entity_poly.entity_id
_entity_poly.type
_entity_poly.pdbx_seq_one_letter_code
_entity_poly.pdbx_strand_id
1 'polypeptide(L)'
;MQKQPIKPGFVCPSTGRVAVLVKQYANSDLNGDAPAYWYSAQAEEWGLDPWRLVEGVDPHTQGESMDVCFADGSTKTVGPLMTFFLAAADAARLENNPDFSR
;
A
#
# COMPACT_ATOMS: atom_id res chain seq x y z
N MET A 1 13.84 4.52 5.89
CA MET A 1 13.22 3.16 5.78
C MET A 1 13.92 2.33 4.67
N GLN A 2 13.55 1.06 4.43
CA GLN A 2 14.13 0.23 3.34
C GLN A 2 13.71 0.72 1.93
N LYS A 3 14.50 0.38 0.90
CA LYS A 3 14.19 0.67 -0.52
C LYS A 3 12.97 -0.16 -0.97
N GLN A 4 12.05 0.46 -1.70
CA GLN A 4 10.87 -0.22 -2.24
C GLN A 4 11.23 -1.27 -3.32
N PRO A 5 10.42 -2.34 -3.48
CA PRO A 5 9.28 -2.69 -2.63
C PRO A 5 9.73 -3.20 -1.26
N ILE A 6 9.00 -2.80 -0.21
CA ILE A 6 9.26 -3.27 1.16
C ILE A 6 8.63 -4.67 1.31
N LYS A 7 9.30 -5.59 2.00
CA LYS A 7 8.80 -6.95 2.17
C LYS A 7 7.40 -6.95 2.82
N PRO A 8 6.41 -7.68 2.26
CA PRO A 8 5.11 -7.88 2.93
C PRO A 8 5.27 -8.40 4.36
N GLY A 9 4.42 -7.93 5.27
CA GLY A 9 4.48 -8.22 6.70
C GLY A 9 5.53 -7.40 7.48
N PHE A 10 6.32 -6.55 6.82
CA PHE A 10 7.22 -5.64 7.53
C PHE A 10 6.42 -4.62 8.36
N VAL A 11 6.73 -4.52 9.65
CA VAL A 11 6.15 -3.54 10.57
C VAL A 11 7.05 -2.31 10.65
N CYS A 12 6.52 -1.15 10.27
CA CYS A 12 7.22 0.12 10.38
C CYS A 12 7.43 0.50 11.87
N PRO A 13 8.69 0.61 12.37
CA PRO A 13 8.94 0.82 13.79
C PRO A 13 8.40 2.14 14.34
N SER A 14 8.31 3.18 13.52
CA SER A 14 7.85 4.51 13.95
C SER A 14 6.33 4.68 13.95
N THR A 15 5.59 3.82 13.24
CA THR A 15 4.15 4.00 13.06
C THR A 15 3.32 2.76 13.41
N GLY A 16 3.96 1.59 13.55
CA GLY A 16 3.29 0.30 13.71
C GLY A 16 2.53 -0.18 12.47
N ARG A 17 2.57 0.56 11.36
CA ARG A 17 1.91 0.19 10.11
C ARG A 17 2.59 -1.01 9.46
N VAL A 18 1.82 -1.85 8.79
CA VAL A 18 2.30 -3.11 8.19
C VAL A 18 2.33 -2.99 6.68
N ALA A 19 3.44 -3.40 6.06
CA ALA A 19 3.57 -3.45 4.61
C ALA A 19 2.71 -4.60 4.04
N VAL A 20 1.82 -4.30 3.11
CA VAL A 20 0.95 -5.28 2.44
C VAL A 20 1.07 -5.14 0.92
N LEU A 21 0.72 -6.19 0.17
CA LEU A 21 0.72 -6.13 -1.29
C LEU A 21 -0.41 -5.22 -1.78
N VAL A 22 -0.07 -4.31 -2.71
CA VAL A 22 -1.05 -3.43 -3.38
C VAL A 22 -2.15 -4.26 -4.04
N LYS A 23 -1.80 -5.37 -4.70
CA LYS A 23 -2.75 -6.29 -5.35
C LYS A 23 -3.72 -6.96 -4.37
N GLN A 24 -3.27 -7.31 -3.16
CA GLN A 24 -4.15 -7.92 -2.16
C GLN A 24 -5.17 -6.90 -1.65
N TYR A 25 -4.71 -5.69 -1.32
CA TYR A 25 -5.60 -4.61 -0.92
C TYR A 25 -6.61 -4.26 -2.02
N ALA A 26 -6.15 -4.13 -3.28
CA ALA A 26 -7.00 -3.77 -4.41
C ALA A 26 -8.19 -4.72 -4.62
N ASN A 27 -8.00 -6.01 -4.30
CA ASN A 27 -9.02 -7.04 -4.44
C ASN A 27 -9.90 -7.20 -3.18
N SER A 28 -9.64 -6.45 -2.11
CA SER A 28 -10.35 -6.55 -0.83
C SER A 28 -11.43 -5.48 -0.67
N ASP A 29 -12.34 -5.69 0.27
CA ASP A 29 -13.29 -4.69 0.75
C ASP A 29 -12.62 -3.46 1.39
N LEU A 30 -11.31 -3.54 1.68
CA LEU A 30 -10.57 -2.41 2.25
C LEU A 30 -10.24 -1.33 1.22
N ASN A 31 -10.34 -1.63 -0.09
CA ASN A 31 -9.98 -0.70 -1.14
C ASN A 31 -10.90 0.53 -1.17
N GLY A 32 -10.39 1.66 -0.67
CA GLY A 32 -11.14 2.92 -0.54
C GLY A 32 -11.85 3.07 0.80
N ASP A 33 -12.02 1.98 1.54
CA ASP A 33 -12.68 1.98 2.87
C ASP A 33 -11.69 2.10 4.03
N ALA A 34 -10.48 1.55 3.88
CA ALA A 34 -9.43 1.63 4.90
C ALA A 34 -8.27 2.52 4.43
N PRO A 35 -7.69 3.37 5.30
CA PRO A 35 -6.61 4.24 4.90
C PRO A 35 -5.33 3.44 4.61
N ALA A 36 -4.85 3.55 3.37
CA ALA A 36 -3.55 3.04 2.96
C ALA A 36 -2.53 4.18 2.80
N TYR A 37 -1.26 3.88 3.06
CA TYR A 37 -0.19 4.87 3.15
C TYR A 37 0.96 4.48 2.24
N TRP A 38 1.24 5.33 1.27
CA TRP A 38 2.44 5.25 0.46
C TRP A 38 3.59 5.95 1.18
N TYR A 39 4.71 5.24 1.34
CA TYR A 39 5.92 5.82 1.91
C TYR A 39 6.87 6.34 0.83
N SER A 40 7.41 7.54 1.04
CA SER A 40 8.44 8.16 0.21
C SER A 40 9.73 8.39 1.00
N ALA A 41 10.76 7.60 0.71
CA ALA A 41 12.10 7.79 1.31
C ALA A 41 12.68 9.17 0.97
N GLN A 42 12.46 9.65 -0.26
CA GLN A 42 12.96 10.95 -0.70
C GLN A 42 12.31 12.11 0.09
N ALA A 43 11.02 12.02 0.40
CA ALA A 43 10.36 13.02 1.24
C ALA A 43 10.93 13.02 2.66
N GLU A 44 11.19 11.84 3.23
CA GLU A 44 11.85 11.70 4.54
C GLU A 44 13.26 12.33 4.52
N GLU A 45 14.05 12.06 3.48
CA GLU A 45 15.39 12.63 3.29
C GLU A 45 15.38 14.15 3.19
N TRP A 46 14.29 14.73 2.67
CA TRP A 46 14.10 16.18 2.58
C TRP A 46 13.43 16.80 3.82
N GLY A 47 13.15 16.00 4.85
CA GLY A 47 12.49 16.47 6.07
C GLY A 47 11.01 16.82 5.88
N LEU A 48 10.38 16.30 4.83
CA LEU A 48 8.95 16.42 4.55
C LEU A 48 8.18 15.22 5.12
N ASP A 49 6.85 15.30 5.17
CA ASP A 49 6.02 14.15 5.53
C ASP A 49 6.18 13.02 4.48
N PRO A 50 6.72 11.85 4.86
CA PRO A 50 6.94 10.79 3.89
C PRO A 50 5.70 9.93 3.64
N TRP A 51 4.59 10.18 4.34
CA TRP A 51 3.38 9.36 4.26
C TRP A 51 2.31 10.03 3.42
N ARG A 52 2.11 9.54 2.20
CA ARG A 52 1.02 9.98 1.34
C ARG A 52 -0.17 9.04 1.49
N LEU A 53 -1.36 9.61 1.70
CA LEU A 53 -2.60 8.84 1.74
C LEU A 53 -2.95 8.33 0.34
N VAL A 54 -3.28 7.05 0.25
CA VAL A 54 -3.80 6.41 -0.95
C VAL A 54 -5.32 6.45 -0.87
N GLU A 55 -5.97 6.96 -1.93
CA GLU A 55 -7.44 6.98 -2.02
C GLU A 55 -8.00 5.64 -2.48
N GLY A 56 -7.27 4.95 -3.36
CA GLY A 56 -7.72 3.68 -3.91
C GLY A 56 -6.68 3.08 -4.83
N VAL A 57 -6.97 1.87 -5.29
CA VAL A 57 -6.15 1.14 -6.24
C VAL A 57 -7.03 0.59 -7.35
N ASP A 58 -6.71 0.94 -8.58
CA ASP A 58 -7.41 0.44 -9.77
C ASP A 58 -6.53 -0.56 -10.54
N PRO A 59 -7.15 -1.55 -11.21
CA PRO A 59 -6.42 -2.40 -12.15
C PRO A 59 -5.90 -1.56 -13.32
N HIS A 60 -4.61 -1.71 -13.66
CA HIS A 60 -4.05 -1.08 -14.85
C HIS A 60 -4.46 -1.84 -16.11
N THR A 61 -4.50 -1.16 -17.26
CA THR A 61 -4.91 -1.78 -18.54
C THR A 61 -3.90 -2.80 -19.09
N GLN A 62 -2.71 -2.90 -18.51
CA GLN A 62 -1.64 -3.78 -18.97
C GLN A 62 -1.18 -4.78 -17.90
N GLY A 63 -1.43 -6.07 -18.18
CA GLY A 63 -0.90 -7.19 -17.40
C GLY A 63 -1.43 -7.20 -15.96
N GLU A 64 -0.52 -7.47 -15.01
CA GLU A 64 -0.84 -7.50 -13.57
C GLU A 64 -0.48 -6.21 -12.84
N SER A 65 -0.29 -5.12 -13.58
CA SER A 65 0.03 -3.82 -12.98
C SER A 65 -1.20 -3.19 -12.34
N MET A 66 -0.97 -2.30 -11.37
CA MET A 66 -2.00 -1.59 -10.63
C MET A 66 -1.72 -0.10 -10.66
N ASP A 67 -2.76 0.73 -10.69
CA ASP A 67 -2.65 2.17 -10.55
C ASP A 67 -3.03 2.57 -9.12
N VAL A 68 -2.07 3.11 -8.37
CA VAL A 68 -2.30 3.66 -7.03
C VAL A 68 -2.73 5.11 -7.17
N CYS A 69 -3.93 5.44 -6.69
CA CYS A 69 -4.53 6.76 -6.78
C CYS A 69 -4.33 7.55 -5.48
N PHE A 70 -3.93 8.82 -5.60
CA PHE A 70 -3.67 9.72 -4.49
C PHE A 70 -4.66 10.89 -4.47
N ALA A 71 -4.86 11.48 -3.29
CA ALA A 71 -5.84 12.56 -3.07
C ALA A 71 -5.57 13.86 -3.84
N ASP A 72 -4.36 14.04 -4.39
CA ASP A 72 -4.03 15.15 -5.27
C ASP A 72 -4.41 14.87 -6.74
N GLY A 73 -5.08 13.74 -7.02
CA GLY A 73 -5.45 13.31 -8.36
C GLY A 73 -4.29 12.67 -9.14
N SER A 74 -3.10 12.58 -8.57
CA SER A 74 -1.99 11.86 -9.19
C SER A 74 -2.17 10.35 -9.08
N THR A 75 -1.58 9.62 -10.02
CA THR A 75 -1.55 8.16 -10.01
C THR A 75 -0.12 7.64 -10.13
N LYS A 76 0.10 6.43 -9.64
CA LYS A 76 1.37 5.71 -9.82
C LYS A 76 1.11 4.27 -10.23
N THR A 77 1.51 3.92 -11.45
CA THR A 77 1.48 2.54 -11.93
C THR A 77 2.60 1.73 -11.28
N VAL A 78 2.25 0.57 -10.73
CA VAL A 78 3.17 -0.32 -10.01
C VAL A 78 2.98 -1.77 -10.43
N GLY A 79 4.05 -2.56 -10.34
CA GLY A 79 3.99 -4.00 -10.57
C GLY A 79 3.30 -4.77 -9.43
N PRO A 80 2.95 -6.05 -9.64
CA PRO A 80 2.13 -6.84 -8.71
C PRO A 80 2.79 -7.13 -7.35
N LEU A 81 4.11 -7.00 -7.26
CA LEU A 81 4.88 -7.21 -6.03
C LEU A 81 5.07 -5.92 -5.21
N MET A 82 4.50 -4.80 -5.65
CA MET A 82 4.61 -3.55 -4.91
C MET A 82 3.84 -3.61 -3.59
N THR A 83 4.38 -2.95 -2.58
CA THR A 83 3.77 -2.81 -1.26
C THR A 83 3.55 -1.37 -0.88
N PHE A 84 2.58 -1.18 0.00
CA PHE A 84 2.36 0.04 0.77
C PHE A 84 1.94 -0.34 2.19
N PHE A 85 1.52 0.61 3.00
CA PHE A 85 1.27 0.37 4.42
C PHE A 85 -0.20 0.50 4.80
N LEU A 86 -0.68 -0.41 5.65
CA LEU A 86 -1.96 -0.29 6.35
C LEU A 86 -1.74 -0.13 7.86
N ALA A 87 -2.76 0.34 8.57
CA ALA A 87 -2.82 0.14 10.02
C ALA A 87 -2.78 -1.36 10.36
N ALA A 88 -2.18 -1.73 11.50
CA ALA A 88 -2.00 -3.13 11.86
C ALA A 88 -3.32 -3.93 11.91
N ALA A 89 -4.41 -3.30 12.37
CA ALA A 89 -5.73 -3.93 12.41
C ALA A 89 -6.27 -4.25 11.01
N ASP A 90 -6.12 -3.35 10.05
CA ASP A 90 -6.58 -3.55 8.67
C ASP A 90 -5.68 -4.52 7.91
N ALA A 91 -4.37 -4.51 8.17
CA ALA A 91 -3.46 -5.52 7.66
C ALA A 91 -3.85 -6.93 8.14
N ALA A 92 -4.22 -7.07 9.43
CA ALA A 92 -4.69 -8.35 9.97
C ALA A 92 -6.04 -8.77 9.35
N ARG A 93 -6.94 -7.84 9.04
CA ARG A 93 -8.18 -8.15 8.29
C ARG A 93 -7.87 -8.69 6.89
N LEU A 94 -6.87 -8.11 6.22
CA LEU A 94 -6.44 -8.54 4.89
C LEU A 94 -5.83 -9.94 4.90
N GLU A 95 -5.00 -10.27 5.90
CA GLU A 95 -4.39 -11.60 6.06
C GLU A 95 -5.43 -12.70 6.37
N ASN A 96 -6.46 -12.38 7.17
CA ASN A 96 -7.49 -13.33 7.56
C ASN A 96 -8.63 -13.46 6.55
N ASN A 97 -8.56 -12.78 5.40
CA ASN A 97 -9.58 -12.90 4.37
C ASN A 97 -9.40 -14.24 3.61
N PRO A 98 -10.37 -15.17 3.69
CA PRO A 98 -10.25 -16.53 3.16
C PRO A 98 -10.12 -16.59 1.63
N ASP A 99 -10.46 -15.52 0.91
CA ASP A 99 -10.30 -15.46 -0.55
C ASP A 99 -8.85 -15.25 -1.02
N PHE A 100 -7.94 -14.87 -0.10
CA PHE A 100 -6.53 -14.61 -0.40
C PHE A 100 -5.56 -15.62 0.22
N SER A 101 -6.09 -16.60 0.97
CA SER A 101 -5.33 -17.75 1.47
C SER A 101 -5.25 -18.85 0.40
N ARG A 102 -4.40 -18.66 -0.62
CA ARG A 102 -4.00 -19.74 -1.55
C ARG A 102 -2.51 -19.69 -1.86
#